data_AF-A0AAW2UHR8-F1
#
_entry.id   AF-A0AAW2UHR8-F1
#
_cell.length_a   1.000
_cell.length_b   1.000
_cell.length_c   1.000
_cell.angle_alpha   90.00
_cell.angle_beta   90.00
_cell.angle_gamma   90.00
#
_symmetry.space_group_name_H-M   'P 1'
#
loop_
_entity.id
_entity.type
_entity.pdbx_description
1 polymer ?
#
loop_
_entity_poly.entity_id
_entity_poly.type
_entity_poly.pdbx_seq_one_letter_code
_entity_poly.pdbx_strand_id
1 'polypeptide(L)'
;MEIDDKVPTEAPTIQFGPADTQGVHLPHNDAFVIYATVANYTVQRIFVDSGSSVDILFLKVYRQMELGDIPLEPVDTSLYGFAGEVVHPLGQISLPISLGIEPARKTRMTHFLVVDMPSAYNLILGRPTLNTFQAVISTYHMKLKFPVGKK
;
A
#
# COMPACT_ATOMS: atom_id res chain seq x y z
N MET A 1 -18.02 1.55 31.26
CA MET A 1 -16.65 1.15 30.91
C MET A 1 -16.10 2.27 30.08
N GLU A 2 -15.26 3.11 30.68
CA GLU A 2 -14.45 4.07 29.93
C GLU A 2 -13.50 3.27 29.04
N ILE A 3 -13.55 3.54 27.74
CA ILE A 3 -12.59 3.03 26.78
C ILE A 3 -11.39 3.95 26.94
N ASP A 4 -10.34 3.48 27.62
CA ASP A 4 -9.05 4.16 27.71
C ASP A 4 -8.42 4.14 26.32
N ASP A 5 -8.80 5.12 25.47
CA ASP A 5 -8.07 5.47 24.24
C ASP A 5 -6.72 6.06 24.66
N LYS A 6 -5.83 5.20 25.16
CA LYS A 6 -4.42 5.56 25.35
C LYS A 6 -3.80 5.74 23.97
N VAL A 7 -3.80 6.99 23.51
CA VAL A 7 -2.87 7.47 22.48
C VAL A 7 -1.46 7.05 22.93
N PRO A 8 -0.73 6.23 22.15
CA PRO A 8 0.60 5.77 22.55
C PRO A 8 1.51 6.97 22.83
N THR A 9 2.06 7.03 24.04
CA THR A 9 2.67 8.24 24.59
C THR A 9 4.00 8.64 23.93
N GLU A 10 4.65 7.76 23.15
CA GLU A 10 5.76 8.10 22.25
C GLU A 10 5.78 7.20 21.01
N ALA A 11 5.54 7.76 19.82
CA ALA A 11 5.81 7.08 18.55
C ALA A 11 7.30 7.25 18.19
N PRO A 12 7.96 6.22 17.64
CA PRO A 12 9.37 6.34 17.26
C PRO A 12 9.56 7.41 16.18
N THR A 13 10.60 8.22 16.34
CA THR A 13 10.94 9.28 15.37
C THR A 13 11.34 8.66 14.03
N ILE A 14 10.70 9.10 12.95
CA ILE A 14 11.12 8.80 11.57
C ILE A 14 11.95 9.97 11.04
N GLN A 15 13.16 9.67 10.58
CA GLN A 15 14.04 10.65 9.95
C GLN A 15 14.49 10.16 8.59
N PHE A 16 14.69 11.08 7.65
CA PHE A 16 15.32 10.82 6.37
C PHE A 16 16.61 11.63 6.27
N GLY A 17 17.66 11.03 5.73
CA GLY A 17 18.96 11.68 5.56
C GLY A 17 19.66 11.29 4.27
N PRO A 18 20.91 11.74 4.06
CA PRO A 18 21.64 11.49 2.82
C PRO A 18 21.79 10.01 2.45
N ALA A 19 21.83 9.10 3.43
CA ALA A 19 21.87 7.66 3.16
C ALA A 19 20.58 7.14 2.48
N ASP A 20 19.45 7.81 2.68
CA ASP A 20 18.16 7.43 2.10
C ASP A 20 18.05 7.77 0.61
N THR A 21 18.95 8.58 0.05
CA THR A 21 19.00 8.83 -1.41
C THR A 21 19.79 7.75 -2.15
N GLN A 22 20.30 6.73 -1.46
CA GLN A 22 21.03 5.64 -2.11
C GLN A 22 20.15 4.93 -3.15
N GLY A 23 20.66 4.89 -4.40
CA GLY A 23 19.97 4.30 -5.56
C GLY A 23 18.99 5.24 -6.27
N VAL A 24 18.85 6.49 -5.79
CA VAL A 24 18.01 7.50 -6.42
C VAL A 24 18.87 8.39 -7.31
N HIS A 25 18.47 8.55 -8.58
CA HIS A 25 19.12 9.48 -9.49
C HIS A 25 18.54 10.88 -9.28
N LEU A 26 19.36 11.89 -8.98
CA LEU A 26 18.91 13.26 -8.71
C LEU A 26 19.31 14.19 -9.87
N PRO A 27 18.49 15.20 -10.23
CA PRO A 27 17.12 15.40 -9.76
C PRO A 27 16.15 14.39 -10.39
N HIS A 28 15.02 14.14 -9.73
CA HIS A 28 13.95 13.32 -10.28
C HIS A 28 12.58 13.89 -9.91
N ASN A 29 11.56 13.43 -10.64
CA ASN A 29 10.15 13.58 -10.33
C ASN A 29 9.44 12.23 -10.52
N ASP A 30 10.16 11.14 -10.26
CA ASP A 30 9.70 9.80 -10.62
C ASP A 30 8.57 9.34 -9.69
N ALA A 31 7.68 8.50 -10.22
CA ALA A 31 6.63 7.89 -9.42
C ALA A 31 7.23 7.00 -8.32
N PHE A 32 6.68 7.07 -7.11
CA PHE A 32 7.14 6.21 -6.02
C PHE A 32 6.55 4.81 -6.10
N VAL A 33 7.41 3.87 -6.49
CA VAL A 33 7.05 2.49 -6.77
C VAL A 33 7.87 1.53 -5.91
N ILE A 34 7.19 0.58 -5.29
CA ILE A 34 7.81 -0.45 -4.44
C ILE A 34 7.41 -1.87 -4.88
N TYR A 35 7.92 -2.86 -4.16
CA TYR A 35 7.43 -4.23 -4.18
C TYR A 35 7.08 -4.65 -2.74
N ALA A 36 6.16 -5.60 -2.60
CA ALA A 36 5.75 -6.15 -1.32
C ALA A 36 5.25 -7.59 -1.49
N THR A 37 5.20 -8.34 -0.38
CA THR A 37 4.52 -9.64 -0.38
C THR A 37 3.06 -9.45 -0.01
N VAL A 38 2.14 -9.90 -0.86
CA VAL A 38 0.69 -9.91 -0.62
C VAL A 38 0.20 -11.34 -0.72
N ALA A 39 -0.39 -11.88 0.34
CA ALA A 39 -0.88 -13.27 0.38
C ALA A 39 0.15 -14.31 -0.16
N ASN A 40 1.40 -14.21 0.32
CA ASN A 40 2.55 -15.03 -0.11
C ASN A 40 3.02 -14.84 -1.56
N TYR A 41 2.40 -13.95 -2.33
CA TYR A 41 2.84 -13.57 -3.67
C TYR A 41 3.67 -12.28 -3.64
N THR A 42 4.79 -12.23 -4.37
CA THR A 42 5.58 -10.99 -4.47
C THR A 42 5.02 -10.09 -5.58
N VAL A 43 4.32 -9.04 -5.18
CA VAL A 43 3.79 -8.04 -6.10
C VAL A 43 4.85 -6.97 -6.35
N GLN A 44 5.27 -6.84 -7.60
CA GLN A 44 6.13 -5.75 -8.07
C GLN A 44 5.30 -4.59 -8.62
N ARG A 45 5.93 -3.44 -8.85
CA ARG A 45 5.29 -2.27 -9.47
C ARG A 45 4.07 -1.78 -8.68
N ILE A 46 4.24 -1.67 -7.36
CA ILE A 46 3.23 -1.11 -6.44
C ILE A 46 3.39 0.40 -6.41
N PHE A 47 2.40 1.14 -6.88
CA PHE A 47 2.41 2.60 -6.79
C PHE A 47 1.99 3.04 -5.39
N VAL A 48 2.78 3.90 -4.75
CA VAL A 48 2.49 4.45 -3.43
C VAL A 48 1.86 5.83 -3.62
N ASP A 49 0.58 5.94 -3.28
CA ASP A 49 -0.23 7.13 -3.54
C ASP A 49 -0.90 7.66 -2.27
N SER A 50 -0.34 8.73 -1.69
CA SER A 50 -0.94 9.40 -0.53
C SER A 50 -2.22 10.19 -0.88
N GLY A 51 -2.50 10.41 -2.16
CA GLY A 51 -3.75 11.01 -2.64
C GLY A 51 -4.91 10.02 -2.68
N SER A 52 -4.63 8.72 -2.86
CA SER A 52 -5.68 7.70 -2.94
C SER A 52 -6.37 7.47 -1.60
N SER A 53 -7.71 7.42 -1.61
CA SER A 53 -8.54 7.05 -0.45
C SER A 53 -8.74 5.54 -0.28
N VAL A 54 -8.31 4.74 -1.26
CA VAL A 54 -8.50 3.29 -1.31
C VAL A 54 -7.21 2.59 -1.71
N ASP A 55 -7.08 1.33 -1.32
CA ASP A 55 -6.06 0.44 -1.88
C ASP A 55 -6.68 -0.34 -3.06
N ILE A 56 -5.94 -0.45 -4.17
CA ILE A 56 -6.44 -1.07 -5.40
C ILE A 56 -5.52 -2.22 -5.80
N LEU A 57 -6.13 -3.35 -6.14
CA LEU A 57 -5.47 -4.49 -6.75
C LEU A 57 -5.99 -4.65 -8.19
N PHE A 58 -5.10 -4.58 -9.18
CA PHE A 58 -5.54 -4.71 -10.57
C PHE A 58 -5.84 -6.17 -10.91
N LEU A 59 -6.90 -6.42 -11.68
CA LEU A 59 -7.40 -7.77 -11.99
C LEU A 59 -6.32 -8.67 -12.59
N LYS A 60 -5.42 -8.12 -13.41
CA LYS A 60 -4.32 -8.87 -14.00
C LYS A 60 -3.46 -9.56 -12.94
N VAL A 61 -3.02 -8.84 -11.91
CA VAL A 61 -2.19 -9.44 -10.85
C VAL A 61 -3.03 -10.29 -9.91
N TYR A 62 -4.27 -9.89 -9.64
CA TYR A 62 -5.21 -10.71 -8.84
C TYR A 62 -5.31 -12.14 -9.39
N ARG A 63 -5.47 -12.29 -10.71
CA ARG A 63 -5.51 -13.60 -11.37
C ARG A 63 -4.18 -14.36 -11.28
N GLN A 64 -3.05 -13.65 -11.33
CA GLN A 64 -1.71 -14.25 -11.22
C GLN A 64 -1.34 -14.69 -9.80
N MET A 65 -2.00 -14.13 -8.79
CA MET A 65 -1.78 -14.50 -7.39
C MET A 65 -2.40 -15.85 -7.04
N GLU A 66 -3.24 -16.42 -7.92
CA GLU A 66 -3.82 -17.76 -7.78
C GLU A 66 -4.42 -18.00 -6.37
N LEU A 67 -5.21 -17.03 -5.90
CA LEU A 67 -5.76 -16.98 -4.54
C LEU A 67 -6.80 -18.07 -4.22
N GLY A 68 -7.02 -19.02 -5.13
CA GLY A 68 -8.07 -20.03 -5.04
C GLY A 68 -9.48 -19.43 -5.14
N ASP A 69 -10.43 -20.09 -4.50
CA ASP A 69 -11.86 -19.74 -4.55
C ASP A 69 -12.27 -18.68 -3.50
N ILE A 70 -11.37 -17.76 -3.13
CA ILE A 70 -11.73 -16.67 -2.23
C ILE A 70 -12.70 -15.74 -2.97
N PRO A 71 -13.97 -15.62 -2.53
CA PRO A 71 -14.93 -14.79 -3.23
C PRO A 71 -14.61 -13.31 -3.03
N LEU A 72 -14.84 -12.50 -4.08
CA LEU A 72 -14.87 -11.06 -3.93
C LEU A 72 -16.16 -10.65 -3.23
N GLU A 73 -16.04 -9.82 -2.20
CA GLU A 73 -17.18 -9.22 -1.52
C GLU A 73 -17.79 -8.14 -2.44
N PRO A 74 -19.12 -8.14 -2.65
CA PRO A 74 -19.77 -7.09 -3.42
C PRO A 74 -19.53 -5.71 -2.79
N VAL A 75 -19.30 -4.70 -3.63
CA VAL A 75 -19.19 -3.29 -3.22
C VAL A 75 -20.05 -2.42 -4.11
N ASP A 76 -20.60 -1.34 -3.56
CA ASP A 76 -21.32 -0.30 -4.31
C ASP A 76 -20.49 0.97 -4.50
N THR A 77 -19.18 0.87 -4.27
CA THR A 77 -18.26 2.00 -4.33
C THR A 77 -17.85 2.28 -5.78
N SER A 78 -18.15 3.47 -6.29
CA SER A 78 -17.60 3.95 -7.56
C SER A 78 -16.31 4.72 -7.32
N LEU A 79 -15.30 4.50 -8.16
CA LEU A 79 -14.02 5.17 -8.08
C LEU A 79 -13.93 6.31 -9.11
N TYR A 80 -13.47 7.46 -8.63
CA TYR A 80 -13.27 8.67 -9.42
C TYR A 80 -11.79 9.03 -9.44
N GLY A 81 -11.31 9.64 -10.52
CA GLY A 81 -9.91 10.04 -10.68
C GLY A 81 -9.07 9.12 -11.58
N PHE A 82 -9.68 8.09 -12.18
CA PHE A 82 -9.05 7.23 -13.18
C PHE A 82 -9.22 7.84 -14.57
N ALA A 83 -8.25 8.63 -15.04
CA ALA A 83 -8.27 9.20 -16.40
C ALA A 83 -9.56 9.94 -16.80
N GLY A 84 -10.35 10.44 -15.83
CA GLY A 84 -11.64 11.09 -16.05
C GLY A 84 -12.83 10.14 -16.15
N GLU A 85 -12.63 8.83 -16.04
CA GLU A 85 -13.66 7.81 -16.05
C GLU A 85 -14.10 7.43 -14.63
N VAL A 86 -15.34 6.99 -14.52
CA VAL A 86 -15.88 6.34 -13.34
C VAL A 86 -15.60 4.85 -13.47
N VAL A 87 -14.91 4.29 -12.48
CA VAL A 87 -14.54 2.88 -12.48
C VAL A 87 -15.31 2.16 -11.38
N HIS A 88 -16.00 1.08 -11.74
CA HIS A 88 -16.69 0.20 -10.80
C HIS A 88 -15.78 -0.99 -10.48
N PRO A 89 -15.35 -1.18 -9.21
CA PRO A 89 -14.63 -2.37 -8.80
C PRO A 89 -15.48 -3.62 -9.01
N LEU A 90 -14.83 -4.74 -9.31
CA LEU A 90 -15.45 -6.06 -9.36
C LEU A 90 -15.88 -6.56 -7.97
N GLY A 91 -15.26 -6.00 -6.93
CA GLY A 91 -15.54 -6.29 -5.54
C GLY A 91 -14.34 -5.94 -4.66
N GLN A 92 -14.41 -6.35 -3.40
CA GLN A 92 -13.37 -6.16 -2.41
C GLN A 92 -12.80 -7.50 -1.97
N ILE A 93 -11.52 -7.51 -1.61
CA ILE A 93 -10.85 -8.65 -0.99
C ILE A 93 -9.96 -8.20 0.16
N SER A 94 -9.92 -9.01 1.22
CA SER A 94 -9.06 -8.80 2.38
C SER A 94 -7.81 -9.68 2.29
N LEU A 95 -6.62 -9.10 2.11
CA LEU A 95 -5.37 -9.84 1.97
C LEU A 95 -4.29 -9.34 2.94
N PRO A 96 -3.43 -10.22 3.48
CA PRO A 96 -2.27 -9.81 4.25
C PRO A 96 -1.20 -9.22 3.33
N ILE A 97 -0.74 -8.00 3.62
CA ILE A 97 0.41 -7.37 2.99
C ILE A 97 1.57 -7.25 3.98
N SER A 98 2.77 -7.65 3.56
CA SER A 98 4.01 -7.43 4.28
C SER A 98 4.82 -6.30 3.65
N LEU A 99 5.11 -5.27 4.44
CA LEU A 99 6.04 -4.20 4.06
C LEU A 99 7.35 -4.32 4.84
N GLY A 100 8.43 -3.80 4.23
CA GLY A 100 9.77 -3.82 4.80
C GLY A 100 10.53 -5.11 4.54
N ILE A 101 11.78 -5.12 4.98
CA ILE A 101 12.70 -6.27 4.93
C ILE A 101 13.02 -6.71 6.35
N GLU A 102 13.32 -7.98 6.56
CA GLU A 102 13.72 -8.49 7.88
C GLU A 102 14.94 -7.71 8.43
N PRO A 103 14.98 -7.39 9.74
CA PRO A 103 14.02 -7.72 10.81
C PRO A 103 12.87 -6.71 10.97
N ALA A 104 12.76 -5.74 10.07
CA ALA A 104 11.80 -4.65 10.09
C ALA A 104 10.50 -4.97 9.31
N ARG A 105 10.32 -6.23 8.89
CA ARG A 105 9.14 -6.66 8.13
C ARG A 105 7.90 -6.63 9.03
N LYS A 106 6.80 -6.06 8.54
CA LYS A 106 5.52 -5.99 9.26
C LYS A 106 4.39 -6.40 8.34
N THR A 107 3.50 -7.27 8.83
CA THR A 107 2.33 -7.74 8.08
C THR A 107 1.06 -7.16 8.65
N ARG A 108 0.14 -6.70 7.79
CA ARG A 108 -1.19 -6.20 8.15
C ARG A 108 -2.23 -6.71 7.15
N MET A 109 -3.46 -6.88 7.63
CA MET A 109 -4.59 -7.13 6.74
C MET A 109 -5.01 -5.82 6.09
N THR A 110 -5.18 -5.85 4.78
CA THR A 110 -5.62 -4.70 3.97
C THR A 110 -6.81 -5.12 3.12
N HIS A 111 -7.77 -4.21 2.98
CA HIS A 111 -8.86 -4.33 2.01
C HIS A 111 -8.44 -3.72 0.68
N PHE A 112 -8.50 -4.50 -0.39
CA PHE A 112 -8.23 -4.05 -1.75
C PHE A 112 -9.52 -4.06 -2.55
N LEU A 113 -9.78 -2.98 -3.28
CA LEU A 113 -10.75 -2.99 -4.36
C LEU A 113 -10.12 -3.62 -5.59
N VAL A 114 -10.78 -4.63 -6.17
CA VAL A 114 -10.31 -5.29 -7.38
C VAL A 114 -10.87 -4.58 -8.59
N VAL A 115 -9.98 -4.06 -9.44
CA VAL A 115 -10.34 -3.21 -10.59
C VAL A 115 -9.86 -3.84 -11.89
N ASP A 116 -10.74 -3.95 -12.88
CA ASP A 116 -10.42 -4.41 -14.23
C ASP A 116 -10.16 -3.23 -15.17
N MET A 117 -8.97 -2.64 -15.06
CA MET A 117 -8.53 -1.56 -15.94
C MET A 117 -7.07 -1.76 -16.34
N PRO A 118 -6.67 -1.35 -17.56
CA PRO A 118 -5.27 -1.29 -17.94
C PRO A 118 -4.48 -0.38 -17.01
N SER A 119 -3.35 -0.86 -16.51
CA SER A 119 -2.47 -0.08 -15.63
C SER A 119 -1.01 -0.48 -15.81
N ALA A 120 -0.13 0.50 -15.63
CA ALA A 120 1.31 0.28 -15.54
C ALA A 120 1.73 -0.31 -14.17
N TYR A 121 0.82 -0.33 -13.20
CA TYR A 121 1.04 -0.81 -11.85
C TYR A 121 0.19 -2.04 -11.58
N ASN A 122 0.66 -2.89 -10.67
CA ASN A 122 -0.09 -4.07 -10.25
C ASN A 122 -0.98 -3.78 -9.03
N LEU A 123 -0.59 -2.78 -8.23
CA LEU A 123 -1.28 -2.42 -7.00
C LEU A 123 -1.09 -0.93 -6.74
N ILE A 124 -2.10 -0.26 -6.19
CA ILE A 124 -1.98 1.09 -5.61
C ILE A 124 -2.14 0.97 -4.10
N LEU A 125 -1.13 1.44 -3.36
CA LEU A 125 -1.21 1.62 -1.91
C LEU A 125 -1.64 3.05 -1.61
N GLY A 126 -2.88 3.17 -1.16
CA GLY A 126 -3.51 4.41 -0.74
C GLY A 126 -3.31 4.70 0.74
N ARG A 127 -4.00 5.77 1.19
CA ARG A 127 -4.01 6.17 2.60
C ARG A 127 -4.45 5.08 3.58
N PRO A 128 -5.41 4.17 3.28
CA PRO A 128 -5.82 3.17 4.26
C PRO A 128 -4.64 2.32 4.74
N THR A 129 -3.93 1.65 3.82
CA THR A 129 -2.72 0.89 4.18
C THR A 129 -1.61 1.78 4.75
N LEU A 130 -1.35 2.94 4.15
CA LEU A 130 -0.30 3.85 4.66
C LEU A 130 -0.55 4.24 6.12
N ASN A 131 -1.79 4.55 6.48
CA ASN A 131 -2.18 4.91 7.84
C ASN A 131 -2.11 3.71 8.79
N THR A 132 -2.53 2.51 8.35
CA THR A 132 -2.40 1.28 9.14
C THR A 132 -0.95 0.97 9.52
N PHE A 133 -0.01 1.29 8.63
CA PHE A 133 1.42 1.15 8.90
C PHE A 133 2.02 2.35 9.65
N GLN A 134 1.30 3.47 9.78
CA GLN A 134 1.84 4.76 10.22
C GLN A 134 3.03 5.18 9.35
N ALA A 135 2.91 4.93 8.04
CA ALA A 135 3.96 5.14 7.07
C ALA A 135 4.14 6.63 6.75
N VAL A 136 5.40 7.05 6.69
CA VAL A 136 5.82 8.36 6.19
C VAL A 136 6.52 8.15 4.86
N ILE A 137 6.06 8.87 3.85
CA ILE A 137 6.63 8.85 2.50
C ILE A 137 7.52 10.07 2.36
N SER A 138 8.73 9.87 1.85
CA SER A 138 9.56 10.94 1.35
C SER A 138 9.73 10.80 -0.15
N THR A 139 9.11 11.71 -0.90
CA THR A 139 9.22 11.76 -2.37
C THR A 139 10.65 12.03 -2.78
N TYR A 140 11.35 13.00 -2.16
CA TYR A 140 12.74 13.30 -2.47
C TYR A 140 13.68 12.08 -2.34
N HIS A 141 13.54 11.30 -1.26
CA HIS A 141 14.37 10.12 -1.01
C HIS A 141 13.85 8.85 -1.70
N MET A 142 12.66 8.87 -2.31
CA MET A 142 11.98 7.67 -2.83
C MET A 142 11.91 6.54 -1.79
N LYS A 143 11.59 6.89 -0.52
CA LYS A 143 11.52 5.95 0.60
C LYS A 143 10.20 6.05 1.34
N LEU A 144 9.77 4.90 1.86
CA LEU A 144 8.67 4.72 2.78
C LEU A 144 9.25 4.19 4.09
N LYS A 145 9.00 4.86 5.20
CA LYS A 145 9.42 4.44 6.54
C LYS A 145 8.19 4.30 7.44
N PHE A 146 8.21 3.34 8.35
CA PHE A 146 7.14 3.15 9.32
C PHE A 146 7.71 2.65 10.65
N PRO A 147 7.00 2.85 11.78
CA PRO A 147 7.34 2.30 13.07
C PRO A 147 7.39 0.76 13.06
N VAL A 148 8.56 0.24 13.35
CA VAL A 148 8.78 -1.15 13.73
C VAL A 148 8.92 -1.20 15.25
N GLY A 149 8.11 -2.03 15.91
CA GLY A 149 8.15 -2.17 17.37
C GLY A 149 9.55 -2.54 17.83
N LYS A 150 9.93 -2.12 19.04
CA LYS A 150 11.15 -2.64 19.66
C LYS A 150 10.98 -4.14 19.87
N LYS A 151 11.99 -4.94 19.54
CA LYS A 151 12.09 -6.34 19.97
C LYS A 151 12.09 -6.40 21.50
#